data_AF-A0A5C8JKW8-F1
#
_entry.id   AF-A0A5C8JKW8-F1
#
_cell.length_a   1.000
_cell.length_b   1.000
_cell.length_c   1.000
_cell.angle_alpha   90.00
_cell.angle_beta   90.00
_cell.angle_gamma   90.00
#
_symmetry.space_group_name_H-M   'P 1'
#
loop_
_entity.id
_entity.type
_entity.pdbx_description
1 polymer ?
#
loop_
_entity_poly.entity_id
_entity_poly.type
_entity_poly.pdbx_seq_one_letter_code
_entity_poly.pdbx_strand_id
1 'polypeptide(L)'
;MSKKSTGKIGVLLVNLGTPDTPNTPDVRKYLREFLMDKRVIDIPLVQRFALINGIIAPFRAPKSAKVYKELWTERGSPLLYHGLDL
;
A
#
# COMPACT_ATOMS: atom_id res chain seq x y z
N MET A 1 28.08 13.75 -36.84
CA MET A 1 26.89 14.21 -36.08
C MET A 1 26.06 12.99 -35.73
N SER A 2 25.98 12.63 -34.44
CA SER A 2 25.25 11.42 -33.99
C SER A 2 23.75 11.69 -33.94
N LYS A 3 22.95 10.86 -34.63
CA LYS A 3 21.49 10.88 -34.59
C LYS A 3 21.03 10.54 -33.17
N LYS A 4 20.49 11.52 -32.44
CA LYS A 4 19.80 11.28 -31.16
C LYS A 4 18.55 10.44 -31.44
N SER A 5 18.46 9.23 -30.90
CA SER A 5 17.23 8.44 -31.00
C SER A 5 16.11 9.18 -30.26
N THR A 6 15.04 9.51 -30.97
CA THR A 6 13.81 10.00 -30.35
C THR A 6 13.07 8.80 -29.78
N GLY A 7 13.55 8.29 -28.65
CA GLY A 7 12.89 7.20 -27.92
C GLY A 7 11.49 7.63 -27.45
N LYS A 8 10.56 6.68 -27.35
CA LYS A 8 9.26 6.93 -26.72
C LYS A 8 9.47 7.25 -25.24
N ILE A 9 8.74 8.24 -24.72
CA ILE A 9 8.77 8.59 -23.30
C ILE A 9 7.90 7.58 -22.54
N GLY A 10 8.51 6.90 -21.57
CA GLY A 10 7.79 6.09 -20.58
C GLY A 10 7.58 6.89 -19.31
N VAL A 11 6.36 6.88 -18.77
CA VAL A 11 6.01 7.51 -17.49
C VAL A 11 5.69 6.40 -16.50
N LEU A 12 6.32 6.43 -15.32
CA LEU A 12 6.04 5.48 -14.23
C LEU A 12 5.32 6.23 -13.10
N LEU A 13 4.04 5.93 -12.91
CA LEU A 13 3.27 6.38 -11.77
C LEU A 13 3.47 5.40 -10.60
N VAL A 14 3.96 5.91 -9.47
CA VAL A 14 4.23 5.09 -8.27
C VAL A 14 3.42 5.62 -7.10
N ASN A 15 2.78 4.71 -6.37
CA ASN A 15 2.08 4.99 -5.13
C ASN A 15 2.35 3.87 -4.11
N LEU A 16 1.84 4.04 -2.87
CA LEU A 16 1.94 3.02 -1.82
C LEU A 16 0.98 1.84 -2.01
N GLY A 17 0.06 1.92 -2.97
CA GLY A 17 -1.02 0.98 -3.16
C GLY A 17 -2.15 1.13 -2.15
N THR A 18 -3.05 0.17 -2.22
CA THR A 18 -4.27 0.05 -1.42
C THR A 18 -4.47 -1.44 -1.10
N PRO A 19 -5.16 -1.82 0.00
CA PRO A 19 -5.54 -3.21 0.20
C PRO A 19 -6.43 -3.73 -0.94
N ASP A 20 -6.41 -5.04 -1.17
CA ASP A 20 -7.20 -5.73 -2.20
C ASP A 20 -8.72 -5.54 -1.98
N THR A 21 -9.16 -5.54 -0.72
CA THR A 21 -10.54 -5.26 -0.31
C THR A 21 -10.56 -4.44 0.99
N PRO A 22 -11.71 -3.83 1.38
CA PRO A 22 -11.80 -3.09 2.63
C PRO A 22 -12.04 -4.02 3.83
N ASN A 23 -11.87 -5.34 3.65
CA ASN A 23 -12.03 -6.31 4.73
C ASN A 23 -10.78 -6.40 5.60
N THR A 24 -11.00 -6.68 6.90
CA THR A 24 -9.94 -6.75 7.90
C THR A 24 -8.76 -7.66 7.52
N PRO A 25 -8.94 -8.86 6.90
CA PRO A 25 -7.81 -9.70 6.51
C PRO A 25 -6.88 -9.03 5.51
N ASP A 26 -7.43 -8.39 4.47
CA ASP A 26 -6.65 -7.77 3.39
C ASP A 26 -6.00 -6.47 3.87
N VAL A 27 -6.71 -5.70 4.68
CA VAL A 27 -6.13 -4.52 5.37
C VAL A 27 -5.00 -4.94 6.30
N ARG A 28 -5.13 -6.08 6.99
CA ARG A 28 -4.06 -6.61 7.86
C ARG A 28 -2.84 -7.05 7.05
N LYS A 29 -3.06 -7.73 5.92
CA LYS A 29 -2.00 -8.13 4.99
C LYS A 29 -1.25 -6.90 4.48
N TYR A 30 -1.97 -5.92 3.95
CA TYR A 30 -1.43 -4.64 3.48
C TYR A 30 -0.60 -3.93 4.57
N LEU A 31 -1.14 -3.79 5.80
CA LEU A 31 -0.43 -3.16 6.90
C LEU A 31 0.86 -3.91 7.28
N ARG A 32 0.86 -5.24 7.21
CA ARG A 32 2.07 -6.03 7.48
C ARG A 32 3.12 -5.80 6.41
N GLU A 33 2.74 -5.86 5.14
CA GLU A 33 3.66 -5.64 4.00
C GLU A 33 4.27 -4.24 4.08
N PHE A 34 3.43 -3.21 4.29
CA PHE A 34 3.87 -1.82 4.37
C PHE A 34 4.79 -1.55 5.58
N LEU A 35 4.39 -1.97 6.78
CA LEU A 35 5.13 -1.64 8.00
C LEU A 35 6.38 -2.49 8.19
N MET A 36 6.44 -3.70 7.61
CA MET A 36 7.62 -4.56 7.71
C MET A 36 8.80 -4.07 6.87
N ASP A 37 8.59 -3.10 5.97
CA ASP A 37 9.66 -2.45 5.22
C ASP A 37 10.55 -1.62 6.17
N LYS A 38 11.87 -1.86 6.09
CA LYS A 38 12.89 -1.12 6.83
C LYS A 38 12.97 0.35 6.46
N ARG A 39 12.49 0.73 5.28
CA ARG A 39 12.43 2.13 4.83
C ARG A 39 11.27 2.89 5.46
N VAL A 40 10.27 2.18 5.99
CA VAL A 40 9.10 2.76 6.67
C VAL A 40 9.31 2.80 8.18
N ILE A 41 9.83 1.71 8.76
CA ILE A 41 10.16 1.62 10.19
C ILE A 41 11.61 1.16 10.38
N ASP A 42 12.46 2.07 10.86
CA ASP A 42 13.88 1.84 11.11
C ASP A 42 14.14 1.27 12.52
N ILE A 43 13.71 0.01 12.71
CA ILE A 43 13.92 -0.78 13.93
C ILE A 43 14.49 -2.15 13.50
N PRO A 44 15.37 -2.79 14.29
CA PRO A 44 15.84 -4.16 14.05
C PRO A 44 14.72 -5.16 13.70
N LEU A 45 15.00 -6.07 12.76
CA LEU A 45 14.00 -6.95 12.15
C LEU A 45 13.14 -7.72 13.16
N VAL A 46 13.75 -8.27 14.21
CA VAL A 46 13.05 -9.07 15.23
C VAL A 46 12.07 -8.22 16.04
N GLN A 47 12.53 -7.05 16.49
CA GLN A 47 11.72 -6.09 17.24
C GLN A 47 10.58 -5.55 16.37
N ARG A 48 10.88 -5.21 15.11
CA ARG A 48 9.88 -4.77 14.13
C ARG A 48 8.84 -5.85 13.85
N PHE A 49 9.27 -7.09 13.66
CA PHE A 49 8.36 -8.22 13.45
C PHE A 49 7.42 -8.43 14.64
N ALA A 50 7.94 -8.43 15.86
CA ALA A 50 7.15 -8.58 17.08
C ALA A 50 6.14 -7.43 17.26
N LEU A 51 6.58 -6.18 17.07
CA LEU A 51 5.73 -5.00 17.16
C LEU A 51 4.59 -5.05 16.13
N ILE A 52 4.90 -5.34 14.86
CA ILE A 52 3.92 -5.28 13.80
C ILE A 52 2.96 -6.47 13.87
N ASN A 53 3.46 -7.70 14.02
CA ASN A 53 2.61 -8.88 13.98
C ASN A 53 1.89 -9.14 15.30
N GLY A 54 2.47 -8.74 16.43
CA GLY A 54 1.89 -8.89 17.76
C GLY A 54 0.96 -7.76 18.17
N ILE A 55 1.28 -6.50 17.80
CA ILE A 55 0.56 -5.33 18.33
C ILE A 55 -0.07 -4.49 17.22
N ILE A 56 0.64 -4.10 16.17
CA ILE A 56 0.05 -3.13 15.22
C ILE A 56 -1.01 -3.80 14.34
N ALA A 57 -0.68 -4.87 13.64
CA ALA A 57 -1.57 -5.50 12.67
C ALA A 57 -2.85 -6.09 13.30
N PRO A 58 -2.82 -6.77 14.46
CA PRO A 58 -4.05 -7.30 15.08
C PRO A 58 -5.02 -6.21 15.55
N PHE A 59 -4.48 -5.13 16.14
CA PHE A 59 -5.29 -4.08 16.76
C PHE A 59 -5.68 -2.94 15.80
N ARG A 60 -4.81 -2.61 14.84
CA ARG A 60 -5.04 -1.51 13.89
C ARG A 60 -5.85 -1.95 12.67
N ALA A 61 -5.67 -3.18 12.18
CA ALA A 61 -6.35 -3.62 10.96
C ALA A 61 -7.89 -3.50 11.02
N PRO A 62 -8.59 -3.87 12.13
CA PRO A 62 -10.05 -3.70 12.21
C PRO A 62 -10.48 -2.24 12.18
N LYS A 63 -9.70 -1.34 12.81
CA LYS A 63 -9.97 0.10 12.84
C LYS A 63 -9.78 0.72 11.46
N SER A 64 -8.66 0.40 10.80
CA SER A 64 -8.37 0.85 9.44
C SER A 64 -9.37 0.30 8.43
N ALA A 65 -9.79 -0.96 8.57
CA ALA A 65 -10.78 -1.56 7.68
C ALA A 65 -12.12 -0.82 7.71
N LYS A 66 -12.56 -0.30 8.87
CA LYS A 66 -13.76 0.55 8.95
C LYS A 66 -13.63 1.80 8.09
N VAL A 67 -12.50 2.51 8.19
CA VAL A 67 -12.23 3.71 7.38
C VAL A 67 -12.13 3.36 5.89
N TYR A 68 -11.47 2.25 5.53
CA TYR A 68 -11.45 1.80 4.14
C TYR A 68 -12.85 1.50 3.61
N LYS A 69 -13.74 0.92 4.42
CA LYS A 69 -15.13 0.66 4.03
C LYS A 69 -15.91 1.96 3.79
N GLU A 70 -15.69 2.99 4.60
CA GLU A 70 -16.34 4.29 4.45
C GLU A 70 -15.98 4.98 3.12
N LEU A 71 -14.76 4.75 2.61
CA LEU A 71 -14.27 5.34 1.37
C LEU A 71 -14.38 4.39 0.16
N TRP A 72 -14.85 3.15 0.37
CA TRP A 72 -14.87 2.14 -0.69
C TRP A 72 -16.01 2.42 -1.67
N THR A 73 -15.73 2.31 -2.95
CA THR A 73 -16.73 2.52 -4.02
C THR A 73 -17.02 1.21 -4.75
N GLU A 74 -18.03 1.20 -5.61
CA GLU A 74 -18.31 0.06 -6.50
C GLU A 74 -17.12 -0.25 -7.44
N ARG A 75 -16.34 0.77 -7.80
CA ARG A 75 -15.09 0.64 -8.58
C ARG A 75 -13.89 0.21 -7.75
N GLY A 76 -14.06 -0.01 -6.45
CA GLY A 76 -12.97 -0.31 -5.51
C GLY A 76 -12.37 0.94 -4.87
N SER A 77 -11.06 0.87 -4.59
CA SER A 77 -10.30 1.95 -3.96
C SER A 77 -10.16 3.17 -4.89
N PRO A 78 -10.51 4.38 -4.43
CA PRO A 78 -10.28 5.63 -5.17
C PRO A 78 -8.86 5.82 -5.67
N LEU A 79 -7.87 5.48 -4.85
CA LEU A 79 -6.46 5.60 -5.23
C LEU A 79 -6.11 4.73 -6.46
N LEU A 80 -6.71 3.54 -6.56
CA LEU A 80 -6.42 2.61 -7.63
C LEU A 80 -7.06 3.05 -8.94
N TYR A 81 -8.37 3.30 -8.97
CA TYR A 81 -9.02 3.64 -10.23
C TYR A 81 -8.61 5.02 -10.74
N HIS A 82 -8.37 6.01 -9.88
CA HIS A 82 -7.83 7.30 -10.34
C HIS A 82 -6.41 7.18 -10.89
N GLY A 83 -5.62 6.22 -10.40
CA GLY A 83 -4.28 5.95 -10.94
C GLY A 83 -4.28 5.22 -12.27
N LEU A 84 -5.31 4.40 -12.54
CA LEU A 84 -5.48 3.67 -13.80
C LEU A 84 -6.18 4.50 -14.89
N ASP A 85 -6.97 5.50 -14.50
CA ASP A 85 -7.72 6.36 -15.41
C ASP A 85 -6.86 7.50 -16.02
N LEU A 86 -5.56 7.60 -15.67
CA LEU A 86 -4.60 8.59 -16.21
C LEU A 86 -4.11 8.22 -17.62
#